data_AF-A0A9R0P3U7-F1
#
_entry.id   AF-A0A9R0P3U7-F1
#
_cell.length_a   1.000
_cell.length_b   1.000
_cell.length_c   1.000
_cell.angle_alpha   90.00
_cell.angle_beta   90.00
_cell.angle_gamma   90.00
#
_symmetry.space_group_name_H-M   'P 1'
#
loop_
_entity.id
_entity.type
_entity.pdbx_description
1 polymer ?
#
loop_
_entity_poly.entity_id
_entity_poly.type
_entity_poly.pdbx_seq_one_letter_code
_entity_poly.pdbx_strand_id
1 'polypeptide(L)'
;MTIAANDRQAVSYEYTTIRVERDKERLHREVHESFGWILDGRVPAGETVTLELKRDRRIRNRPVVAELQRTAEEALASIGRLERSKTAIASAVAYSVGLAGAAFFAGAVFSLNAGLIPLFLFLGFHGLLFWVAPYFLHTRLRTRKAAELAPLIDRQYGVIRETAERAHGFLK
;
A
#
# COMPACT_ATOMS: atom_id res chain seq x y z
N MET A 1 -3.15 -60.82 16.74
CA MET A 1 -3.35 -59.51 17.41
C MET A 1 -2.98 -58.44 16.38
N THR A 2 -4.00 -57.88 15.73
CA THR A 2 -3.90 -57.03 14.54
C THR A 2 -3.48 -55.62 14.97
N ILE A 3 -2.30 -55.16 14.57
CA ILE A 3 -1.87 -53.77 14.81
C ILE A 3 -2.52 -52.91 13.72
N ALA A 4 -3.38 -51.99 14.15
CA ALA A 4 -4.06 -51.04 13.30
C ALA A 4 -3.05 -50.19 12.52
N ALA A 5 -3.16 -50.20 11.20
CA ALA A 5 -2.44 -49.30 10.31
C ALA A 5 -2.88 -47.86 10.62
N ASN A 6 -1.95 -47.07 11.16
CA ASN A 6 -2.09 -45.64 11.35
C ASN A 6 -2.06 -44.97 9.97
N ASP A 7 -3.24 -44.70 9.40
CA ASP A 7 -3.46 -43.97 8.14
C ASP A 7 -3.12 -42.47 8.28
N ARG A 8 -1.85 -42.18 8.56
CA ARG A 8 -1.31 -40.82 8.36
C ARG A 8 -0.95 -40.70 6.89
N GLN A 9 -1.93 -40.34 6.06
CA GLN A 9 -1.67 -39.92 4.69
C GLN A 9 -0.54 -38.89 4.70
N ALA A 10 0.57 -39.20 4.02
CA ALA A 10 1.67 -38.26 3.88
C ALA A 10 1.20 -37.04 3.07
N VAL A 11 0.84 -35.96 3.78
CA VAL A 11 0.46 -34.70 3.16
C VAL A 11 1.74 -34.01 2.70
N SER A 12 1.88 -33.81 1.40
CA SER A 12 3.00 -33.04 0.82
C SER A 12 2.61 -31.57 0.81
N TYR A 13 3.37 -30.73 1.50
CA TYR A 13 3.16 -29.29 1.55
C TYR A 13 4.00 -28.57 0.49
N GLU A 14 3.47 -27.47 -0.03
CA GLU A 14 4.24 -26.44 -0.71
C GLU A 14 4.47 -25.25 0.22
N TYR A 15 5.60 -24.57 0.06
CA TYR A 15 6.03 -23.46 0.89
C TYR A 15 6.27 -22.23 0.01
N THR A 16 5.91 -21.06 0.53
CA THR A 16 6.24 -19.78 -0.08
C THR A 16 6.60 -18.77 0.99
N THR A 17 7.38 -17.78 0.60
CA THR A 17 7.80 -16.70 1.48
C THR A 17 7.46 -15.38 0.81
N ILE A 18 6.70 -14.54 1.50
CA ILE A 18 6.31 -13.21 1.01
C ILE A 18 6.82 -12.14 1.96
N ARG A 19 7.27 -11.01 1.41
CA ARG A 19 7.66 -9.84 2.18
C ARG A 19 6.59 -8.76 2.02
N VAL A 20 6.03 -8.31 3.13
CA VAL A 20 4.92 -7.36 3.14
C VAL A 20 5.19 -6.20 4.10
N GLU A 21 4.57 -5.05 3.85
CA GLU A 21 4.59 -3.93 4.80
C GLU A 21 3.83 -4.33 6.07
N ARG A 22 4.34 -3.93 7.24
CA ARG A 22 3.83 -4.39 8.54
C ARG A 22 2.39 -3.96 8.80
N ASP A 23 1.98 -2.82 8.28
CA ASP A 23 0.61 -2.30 8.34
C ASP A 23 -0.38 -3.15 7.52
N LYS A 24 0.09 -3.79 6.44
CA LYS A 24 -0.70 -4.61 5.52
C LYS A 24 -0.62 -6.11 5.80
N GLU A 25 0.13 -6.52 6.82
CA GLU A 25 0.33 -7.93 7.17
C GLU A 25 -0.99 -8.70 7.30
N ARG A 26 -1.96 -8.13 8.04
CA ARG A 26 -3.27 -8.77 8.26
C ARG A 26 -4.00 -9.03 6.94
N LEU A 27 -4.04 -8.02 6.08
CA LEU A 27 -4.70 -8.13 4.79
C LEU A 27 -4.03 -9.18 3.90
N HIS A 28 -2.70 -9.17 3.81
CA HIS A 28 -2.00 -10.20 3.04
C HIS A 28 -2.28 -11.60 3.59
N ARG A 29 -2.26 -11.76 4.91
CA ARG A 29 -2.57 -13.04 5.56
C ARG A 29 -3.97 -13.54 5.20
N GLU A 30 -5.01 -12.72 5.39
CA GLU A 30 -6.41 -13.08 5.12
C GLU A 30 -6.63 -13.47 3.65
N VAL A 31 -6.00 -12.76 2.71
CA VAL A 31 -6.04 -13.09 1.28
C VAL A 31 -5.42 -14.47 1.04
N HIS A 32 -4.21 -14.71 1.55
CA HIS A 32 -3.52 -15.99 1.32
C HIS A 32 -4.25 -17.17 2.00
N GLU A 33 -4.82 -16.97 3.19
CA GLU A 33 -5.66 -17.96 3.88
C GLU A 33 -6.86 -18.38 3.04
N SER A 34 -7.47 -17.43 2.31
CA SER A 34 -8.60 -17.71 1.41
C SER A 34 -8.22 -18.64 0.23
N PHE A 35 -6.94 -18.71 -0.12
CA PHE A 35 -6.39 -19.62 -1.14
C PHE A 35 -5.77 -20.90 -0.56
N GLY A 36 -6.01 -21.19 0.73
CA GLY A 36 -5.57 -22.40 1.41
C GLY A 36 -4.15 -22.34 2.00
N TRP A 37 -3.53 -21.16 2.02
CA TRP A 37 -2.24 -20.98 2.69
C TRP A 37 -2.41 -20.86 4.20
N ILE A 38 -1.45 -21.40 4.94
CA ILE A 38 -1.41 -21.40 6.40
C ILE A 38 -0.10 -20.76 6.81
N LEU A 39 -0.14 -19.86 7.79
CA LEU A 39 1.06 -19.26 8.34
C LEU A 39 1.91 -20.32 9.06
N ASP A 40 3.16 -20.46 8.62
CA ASP A 40 4.15 -21.35 9.22
C ASP A 40 5.18 -20.57 10.04
N GLY A 41 5.56 -19.38 9.58
CA GLY A 41 6.60 -18.56 10.20
C GLY A 41 6.40 -17.07 9.97
N ARG A 42 6.95 -16.26 10.88
CA ARG A 42 6.90 -14.80 10.81
C ARG A 42 8.23 -14.21 11.27
N VAL A 43 8.89 -13.48 10.37
CA VAL A 43 10.16 -12.80 10.66
C VAL A 43 9.97 -11.30 10.50
N PRO A 44 9.84 -10.52 11.60
CA PRO A 44 9.73 -9.07 11.53
C PRO A 44 11.08 -8.43 11.13
N ALA A 45 11.04 -7.44 10.25
CA ALA A 45 12.20 -6.69 9.76
C ALA A 45 11.86 -5.20 9.58
N GLY A 46 11.92 -4.43 10.67
CA GLY A 46 11.63 -3.00 10.69
C GLY A 46 10.16 -2.69 10.34
N GLU A 47 9.97 -1.95 9.25
CA GLU A 47 8.64 -1.62 8.70
C GLU A 47 8.04 -2.73 7.83
N THR A 48 8.81 -3.78 7.56
CA THR A 48 8.37 -4.94 6.78
C THR A 48 8.33 -6.20 7.63
N VAL A 49 7.56 -7.18 7.20
CA VAL A 49 7.48 -8.50 7.81
C VAL A 49 7.51 -9.55 6.71
N THR A 50 8.35 -10.57 6.93
CA THR A 50 8.40 -11.74 6.08
C THR A 50 7.45 -12.79 6.65
N LEU A 51 6.51 -13.24 5.84
CA LEU A 51 5.57 -14.31 6.17
C LEU A 51 5.99 -15.57 5.42
N GLU A 52 6.16 -16.65 6.16
CA GLU A 52 6.38 -17.99 5.63
C GLU A 52 5.04 -18.71 5.66
N LEU A 53 4.60 -19.17 4.50
CA LEU A 53 3.29 -19.74 4.28
C LEU A 53 3.46 -21.17 3.74
N LYS A 54 2.62 -22.08 4.21
CA LYS A 54 2.54 -23.45 3.69
C LYS A 54 1.12 -23.79 3.22
N ARG A 55 0.98 -24.62 2.19
CA ARG A 55 -0.31 -25.07 1.66
C ARG A 55 -0.25 -26.54 1.27
N ASP A 56 -1.35 -27.27 1.42
CA ASP A 56 -1.45 -28.65 0.93
C ASP A 56 -1.37 -28.67 -0.60
N ARG A 57 -0.58 -29.58 -1.18
CA ARG A 57 -0.45 -29.73 -2.64
C ARG A 57 -1.69 -30.34 -3.30
N ARG A 58 -2.62 -30.92 -2.55
CA ARG A 58 -3.83 -31.61 -3.05
C ARG A 58 -4.98 -30.64 -3.37
N ILE A 59 -4.73 -29.67 -4.26
CA ILE A 59 -5.74 -28.70 -4.69
C ILE A 59 -6.44 -29.17 -5.96
N ARG A 60 -7.78 -29.17 -5.97
CA ARG A 60 -8.56 -29.46 -7.16
C ARG A 60 -8.39 -28.31 -8.15
N ASN A 61 -8.00 -28.63 -9.39
CA ASN A 61 -7.82 -27.65 -10.47
C ASN A 61 -6.84 -26.50 -10.13
N ARG A 62 -5.62 -26.86 -9.74
CA ARG A 62 -4.52 -25.93 -9.39
C ARG A 62 -4.30 -24.78 -10.39
N PRO A 63 -4.35 -24.96 -11.72
CA PRO A 63 -4.14 -23.86 -12.66
C PRO A 63 -5.17 -22.72 -12.49
N VAL A 64 -6.44 -23.05 -12.21
CA VAL A 64 -7.49 -22.05 -12.00
C VAL A 64 -7.29 -21.31 -10.68
N VAL A 65 -6.97 -22.04 -9.60
CA VAL A 65 -6.69 -21.41 -8.29
C VAL A 65 -5.48 -20.49 -8.36
N ALA A 66 -4.43 -20.87 -9.10
CA ALA A 66 -3.26 -20.03 -9.31
C ALA A 66 -3.59 -18.73 -10.05
N GLU A 67 -4.47 -18.78 -11.05
CA GLU A 67 -4.90 -17.58 -11.80
C GLU A 67 -5.79 -16.65 -10.95
N LEU A 68 -6.70 -17.23 -10.15
CA LEU A 68 -7.50 -16.45 -9.19
C LEU A 68 -6.61 -15.79 -8.12
N GLN A 69 -5.61 -16.51 -7.63
CA GLN A 69 -4.63 -15.99 -6.68
C GLN A 69 -3.84 -14.83 -7.30
N ARG A 70 -3.35 -14.98 -8.54
CA ARG A 70 -2.66 -13.93 -9.28
C ARG A 70 -3.51 -12.67 -9.41
N THR A 71 -4.78 -12.83 -9.73
CA THR A 71 -5.75 -11.72 -9.83
C THR A 71 -5.95 -11.01 -8.48
N ALA A 72 -6.05 -11.78 -7.38
CA ALA A 72 -6.17 -11.22 -6.04
C ALA A 72 -4.89 -10.47 -5.61
N GLU A 73 -3.71 -11.01 -5.91
CA GLU A 73 -2.42 -10.36 -5.64
C GLU A 73 -2.25 -9.06 -6.44
N GLU A 74 -2.70 -9.03 -7.71
CA GLU A 74 -2.72 -7.81 -8.52
C GLU A 74 -3.64 -6.74 -7.92
N ALA A 75 -4.83 -7.14 -7.47
CA ALA A 75 -5.77 -6.25 -6.79
C ALA A 75 -5.19 -5.71 -5.47
N LEU A 76 -4.53 -6.57 -4.70
CA LEU A 76 -3.86 -6.20 -3.45
C LEU A 76 -2.71 -5.22 -3.67
N ALA A 77 -1.88 -5.46 -4.69
CA ALA A 77 -0.84 -4.53 -5.12
C ALA A 77 -1.44 -3.19 -5.58
N SER A 78 -2.60 -3.22 -6.24
CA SER A 78 -3.34 -2.03 -6.65
C SER A 78 -3.82 -1.19 -5.46
N ILE A 79 -4.37 -1.81 -4.42
CA ILE A 79 -4.72 -1.14 -3.15
C ILE A 79 -3.50 -0.42 -2.58
N GLY A 80 -2.36 -1.12 -2.45
CA GLY A 80 -1.14 -0.52 -1.94
C GLY A 80 -0.60 0.65 -2.78
N ARG A 81 -0.80 0.64 -4.11
CA ARG A 81 -0.48 1.79 -4.98
C ARG A 81 -1.44 2.95 -4.77
N LEU A 82 -2.75 2.68 -4.72
CA LEU A 82 -3.79 3.69 -4.52
C LEU A 82 -3.61 4.39 -3.17
N GLU A 83 -3.33 3.65 -2.10
CA GLU A 83 -3.05 4.22 -0.78
C GLU A 83 -1.83 5.14 -0.77
N ARG A 84 -0.71 4.70 -1.38
CA ARG A 84 0.50 5.53 -1.50
C ARG A 84 0.27 6.77 -2.36
N SER A 85 -0.58 6.68 -3.38
CA SER A 85 -0.89 7.83 -4.23
C SER A 85 -1.64 8.95 -3.49
N LYS A 86 -2.42 8.63 -2.44
CA LYS A 86 -3.11 9.61 -1.59
C LYS A 86 -2.14 10.61 -0.96
N THR A 87 -0.99 10.11 -0.49
CA THR A 87 0.04 10.93 0.16
C THR A 87 1.02 11.49 -0.86
N ALA A 88 1.40 10.73 -1.90
CA ALA A 88 2.35 11.18 -2.90
C ALA A 88 1.93 12.48 -3.60
N ILE A 89 0.66 12.59 -4.01
CA ILE A 89 0.14 13.81 -4.65
C ILE A 89 0.14 14.99 -3.68
N ALA A 90 -0.29 14.77 -2.43
CA ALA A 90 -0.32 15.82 -1.41
C ALA A 90 1.09 16.34 -1.10
N SER A 91 2.07 15.43 -0.99
CA SER A 91 3.48 15.78 -0.77
C SER A 91 4.08 16.50 -1.97
N ALA A 92 3.83 16.03 -3.20
CA ALA A 92 4.33 16.68 -4.41
C ALA A 92 3.90 18.14 -4.47
N VAL A 93 2.60 18.41 -4.25
CA VAL A 93 2.08 19.78 -4.25
C VAL A 93 2.67 20.60 -3.09
N ALA A 94 2.76 20.03 -1.89
CA ALA A 94 3.35 20.72 -0.73
C ALA A 94 4.81 21.14 -1.00
N TYR A 95 5.62 20.25 -1.59
CA TYR A 95 7.01 20.55 -1.94
C TYR A 95 7.12 21.59 -3.05
N SER A 96 6.28 21.54 -4.09
CA SER A 96 6.27 22.57 -5.14
C SER A 96 5.94 23.96 -4.58
N VAL A 97 4.96 24.04 -3.68
CA VAL A 97 4.57 25.30 -3.02
C VAL A 97 5.69 25.81 -2.10
N GLY A 98 6.32 24.92 -1.33
CA GLY A 98 7.48 25.27 -0.50
C GLY A 98 8.67 25.78 -1.31
N LEU A 99 8.96 25.14 -2.44
CA LEU A 99 10.03 25.56 -3.35
C LEU A 99 9.75 26.93 -3.97
N ALA A 100 8.50 27.20 -4.35
CA ALA A 100 8.09 28.54 -4.80
C ALA A 100 8.29 29.59 -3.69
N GLY A 101 7.92 29.28 -2.44
CA GLY A 101 8.18 30.14 -1.29
C GLY A 101 9.67 30.44 -1.08
N ALA A 102 10.52 29.42 -1.21
CA ALA A 102 11.97 29.58 -1.12
C ALA A 102 12.53 30.50 -2.23
N ALA A 103 12.01 30.41 -3.46
CA ALA A 103 12.39 31.30 -4.55
C ALA A 103 12.00 32.76 -4.27
N PHE A 104 10.81 33.00 -3.70
CA PHE A 104 10.39 34.34 -3.26
C PHE A 104 11.31 34.89 -2.16
N PHE A 105 11.71 34.08 -1.17
CA PHE A 105 12.67 34.52 -0.15
C PHE A 105 14.04 34.85 -0.73
N ALA A 106 14.56 34.03 -1.66
CA ALA A 106 15.82 34.33 -2.35
C ALA A 106 15.74 35.68 -3.08
N GLY A 107 14.66 35.93 -3.83
CA GLY A 107 14.44 37.20 -4.50
C GLY A 107 14.30 38.38 -3.53
N ALA A 108 13.69 38.18 -2.35
CA ALA A 108 13.60 39.20 -1.31
C ALA A 108 15.00 39.60 -0.81
N VAL A 109 15.88 38.63 -0.52
CA VAL A 109 17.26 38.90 -0.07
C VAL A 109 18.06 39.68 -1.11
N PHE A 110 17.96 39.31 -2.40
CA PHE A 110 18.62 40.06 -3.47
C PHE A 110 18.06 41.48 -3.61
N SER A 111 16.76 41.66 -3.48
CA SER A 111 16.11 42.97 -3.54
C SER A 111 16.56 43.88 -2.39
N LEU A 112 16.73 43.31 -1.20
CA LEU A 112 17.28 44.02 -0.04
C LEU A 112 18.72 44.48 -0.31
N ASN A 113 19.57 43.61 -0.84
CA ASN A 113 20.95 43.95 -1.18
C ASN A 113 21.07 45.01 -2.30
N ALA A 114 20.09 45.05 -3.21
CA ALA A 114 20.00 46.07 -4.26
C ALA A 114 19.38 47.40 -3.78
N GLY A 115 19.01 47.54 -2.51
CA GLY A 115 18.35 48.73 -1.98
C GLY A 115 16.89 48.89 -2.41
N LEU A 116 16.30 47.89 -3.07
CA LEU A 116 14.92 47.88 -3.55
C LEU A 116 13.95 47.47 -2.44
N ILE A 117 13.82 48.32 -1.41
CA ILE A 117 13.00 48.07 -0.21
C ILE A 117 11.54 47.67 -0.55
N PRO A 118 10.82 48.34 -1.48
CA PRO A 118 9.44 47.97 -1.79
C PRO A 118 9.32 46.55 -2.36
N LEU A 119 10.28 46.15 -3.20
CA LEU A 119 10.32 44.83 -3.82
C LEU A 119 10.64 43.75 -2.78
N PHE A 120 11.56 44.01 -1.86
CA PHE A 120 11.84 43.13 -0.71
C PHE A 120 10.58 42.83 0.11
N LEU A 121 9.80 43.87 0.49
CA LEU A 121 8.59 43.70 1.27
C LEU A 121 7.53 42.88 0.52
N PHE A 122 7.34 43.16 -0.77
CA PHE A 122 6.41 42.41 -1.61
C PHE A 122 6.79 40.93 -1.68
N LEU A 123 8.05 40.61 -2.03
CA LEU A 123 8.51 39.22 -2.15
C LEU A 123 8.53 38.50 -0.80
N GLY A 124 8.96 39.16 0.27
CA GLY A 124 9.02 38.59 1.61
C GLY A 124 7.63 38.20 2.12
N PHE A 125 6.62 39.05 1.91
CA PHE A 125 5.23 38.75 2.24
C PHE A 125 4.72 37.51 1.47
N HIS A 126 4.97 37.44 0.17
CA HIS A 126 4.57 36.28 -0.63
C HIS A 126 5.33 35.02 -0.21
N GLY A 127 6.64 35.11 0.01
CA GLY A 127 7.46 33.98 0.51
C GLY A 127 6.88 33.38 1.79
N LEU A 128 6.45 34.23 2.73
CA LEU A 128 5.83 33.78 3.97
C LEU A 128 4.46 33.12 3.73
N LEU A 129 3.62 33.68 2.85
CA LEU A 129 2.33 33.07 2.48
C LEU A 129 2.54 31.66 1.87
N PHE A 130 3.48 31.53 0.93
CA PHE A 130 3.82 30.26 0.31
C PHE A 130 4.48 29.28 1.28
N TRP A 131 5.10 29.74 2.37
CA TRP A 131 5.69 28.86 3.39
C TRP A 131 4.64 28.25 4.33
N VAL A 132 3.57 28.98 4.65
CA VAL A 132 2.47 28.51 5.52
C VAL A 132 1.47 27.64 4.75
N ALA A 133 1.27 27.91 3.46
CA ALA A 133 0.29 27.22 2.62
C ALA A 133 0.40 25.68 2.57
N PRO A 134 1.59 25.04 2.53
CA PRO A 134 1.74 23.59 2.45
C PRO A 134 1.06 22.83 3.60
N TYR A 135 1.05 23.37 4.82
CA TYR A 135 0.41 22.72 5.97
C TYR A 135 -1.09 22.53 5.76
N PHE A 136 -1.77 23.58 5.30
CA PHE A 136 -3.20 23.55 5.00
C PHE A 136 -3.50 22.74 3.75
N LEU A 137 -2.69 22.91 2.71
CA LEU A 137 -2.90 22.29 1.41
C LEU A 137 -2.70 20.77 1.45
N HIS A 138 -1.66 20.29 2.14
CA HIS A 138 -1.40 18.87 2.30
C HIS A 138 -2.58 18.14 2.95
N THR A 139 -3.12 18.69 4.04
CA THR A 139 -4.24 18.07 4.77
C THR A 139 -5.51 18.03 3.92
N ARG A 140 -5.87 19.13 3.25
CA ARG A 140 -7.05 19.20 2.38
C ARG A 140 -6.94 18.33 1.12
N LEU A 141 -5.76 18.29 0.50
CA LEU A 141 -5.54 17.45 -0.68
C LEU A 141 -5.54 15.97 -0.31
N ARG A 142 -4.92 15.60 0.81
CA ARG A 142 -4.93 14.22 1.29
C ARG A 142 -6.34 13.73 1.56
N THR A 143 -7.20 14.52 2.20
CA THR A 143 -8.60 14.11 2.46
C THR A 143 -9.41 14.03 1.17
N ARG A 144 -9.28 15.00 0.27
CA ARG A 144 -9.96 14.98 -1.04
C ARG A 144 -9.55 13.77 -1.88
N LYS A 145 -8.24 13.50 -1.97
CA LYS A 145 -7.72 12.34 -2.70
C LYS A 145 -8.09 11.02 -2.01
N ALA A 146 -8.15 10.99 -0.68
CA ALA A 146 -8.65 9.81 0.03
C ALA A 146 -10.11 9.50 -0.34
N ALA A 147 -10.98 10.51 -0.41
CA ALA A 147 -12.37 10.34 -0.82
C ALA A 147 -12.53 9.93 -2.30
N GLU A 148 -11.72 10.53 -3.19
CA GLU A 148 -11.72 10.20 -4.63
C GLU A 148 -11.25 8.77 -4.89
N LEU A 149 -10.26 8.29 -4.14
CA LEU A 149 -9.67 6.97 -4.31
C LEU A 149 -10.38 5.86 -3.51
N ALA A 150 -11.21 6.21 -2.52
CA ALA A 150 -12.00 5.26 -1.75
C ALA A 150 -12.81 4.29 -2.63
N PRO A 151 -13.65 4.73 -3.60
CA PRO A 151 -14.41 3.81 -4.44
C PRO A 151 -13.53 2.96 -5.37
N LEU A 152 -12.30 3.39 -5.68
CA LEU A 152 -11.35 2.57 -6.45
C LEU A 152 -10.77 1.47 -5.58
N ILE A 153 -10.43 1.78 -4.33
CA ILE A 153 -9.95 0.81 -3.34
C ILE A 153 -11.03 -0.20 -3.00
N ASP A 154 -12.27 0.24 -2.77
CA ASP A 154 -13.41 -0.65 -2.49
C ASP A 154 -13.66 -1.64 -3.64
N ARG A 155 -13.49 -1.18 -4.89
CA ARG A 155 -13.57 -2.08 -6.06
C ARG A 155 -12.51 -3.18 -6.03
N GLN A 156 -11.27 -2.86 -5.63
CA GLN A 156 -10.21 -3.87 -5.52
C GLN A 156 -10.49 -4.86 -4.38
N TYR A 157 -11.02 -4.40 -3.25
CA TYR A 157 -11.51 -5.29 -2.20
C TYR A 157 -12.63 -6.22 -2.69
N GLY A 158 -13.52 -5.72 -3.54
CA GLY A 158 -14.53 -6.52 -4.23
C GLY A 158 -13.92 -7.65 -5.08
N VAL A 159 -12.88 -7.34 -5.87
CA VAL A 159 -12.15 -8.33 -6.68
C VAL A 159 -11.49 -9.41 -5.81
N ILE A 160 -10.85 -9.00 -4.71
CA ILE A 160 -10.23 -9.93 -3.75
C ILE A 160 -11.30 -10.88 -3.17
N ARG A 161 -12.45 -10.34 -2.76
CA ARG A 161 -13.54 -11.16 -2.22
C ARG A 161 -14.10 -12.14 -3.25
N GLU A 162 -14.38 -11.67 -4.46
CA GLU A 162 -14.94 -12.51 -5.53
C GLU A 162 -13.97 -13.65 -5.93
N THR A 163 -12.68 -13.34 -6.02
CA THR A 163 -11.64 -14.35 -6.35
C THR A 163 -11.46 -15.36 -5.22
N ALA A 164 -11.50 -14.91 -3.95
CA ALA A 164 -11.48 -15.76 -2.77
C ALA A 164 -12.69 -16.71 -2.71
N GLU A 165 -13.91 -16.20 -2.95
CA GLU A 165 -15.14 -17.01 -2.98
C GLU A 165 -15.08 -18.09 -4.06
N ARG A 166 -14.60 -17.75 -5.26
CA ARG A 166 -14.40 -18.71 -6.35
C ARG A 166 -13.36 -19.77 -6.00
N ALA A 167 -12.24 -19.36 -5.41
CA ALA A 167 -11.18 -20.27 -5.00
C ALA A 167 -11.64 -21.26 -3.93
N HIS A 168 -12.46 -20.80 -2.97
CA HIS A 168 -13.02 -21.66 -1.93
C HIS A 168 -13.86 -22.83 -2.49
N GLY A 169 -14.50 -22.64 -3.65
CA GLY A 169 -15.20 -23.71 -4.36
C GLY A 169 -14.30 -24.85 -4.88
N PHE A 170 -13.00 -24.58 -5.06
CA PHE A 170 -12.01 -25.58 -5.51
C PHE A 170 -11.20 -26.21 -4.36
N LEU A 171 -11.30 -25.64 -3.15
CA LEU A 171 -10.59 -26.12 -1.97
C LEU A 171 -11.43 -27.10 -1.12
N LYS A 172 -12.71 -27.29 -1.47
CA LYS A 172 -13.62 -28.30 -0.89
C LYS A 172 -13.59 -29.63 -1.64
#